data_AF-A0A5E4FIV5-F1
#
_entry.id   AF-A0A5E4FIV5-F1
#
_cell.length_a   1.000
_cell.length_b   1.000
_cell.length_c   1.000
_cell.angle_alpha   90.00
_cell.angle_beta   90.00
_cell.angle_gamma   90.00
#
_symmetry.space_group_name_H-M   'P 1'
#
loop_
_entity.id
_entity.type
_entity.pdbx_description
1 polymer ?
#
loop_
_entity_poly.entity_id
_entity_poly.type
_entity_poly.pdbx_seq_one_letter_code
_entity_poly.pdbx_strand_id
1 'polypeptide(L)'
;VIKVVDYSNMEAPSSLKTLCRYVETTLVPQDKTLNFTIDKEVFGLERDTFVLPEDITQFACMEEIGATVVAVYMRYLHDVLKQANMCSMVGFIDPATVCANSGTIADRSRLVTSRLQKTDGEQIFMMLYNPG
;
A
#
# COMPACT_ATOMS: atom_id res chain seq x y z
N VAL A 1 -19.94 -6.50 12.60
CA VAL A 1 -19.71 -5.60 13.75
C VAL A 1 -18.27 -5.15 13.65
N ILE A 2 -18.02 -3.90 13.25
CA ILE A 2 -16.67 -3.31 13.29
C ILE A 2 -16.29 -3.29 14.78
N LYS A 3 -15.24 -4.02 15.16
CA LYS A 3 -14.70 -3.92 16.51
C LYS A 3 -14.12 -2.52 16.64
N VAL A 4 -14.78 -1.65 17.38
CA VAL A 4 -14.17 -0.39 17.82
C VAL A 4 -13.03 -0.81 18.74
N VAL A 5 -11.81 -0.74 18.22
CA VAL A 5 -10.60 -0.95 19.03
C VAL A 5 -10.56 0.19 20.04
N ASP A 6 -10.37 -0.15 21.32
CA ASP A 6 -10.19 0.85 22.38
C ASP A 6 -8.72 1.29 22.38
N TYR A 7 -8.45 2.47 21.82
CA TYR A 7 -7.09 2.98 21.69
C TYR A 7 -6.61 3.71 22.96
N SER A 8 -7.48 3.86 23.97
CA SER A 8 -7.18 4.57 25.22
C SER A 8 -6.00 3.96 25.97
N ASN A 9 -5.79 2.65 25.83
CA ASN A 9 -4.75 1.88 26.51
C ASN A 9 -3.59 1.46 25.59
N MET A 10 -3.55 1.97 24.36
CA MET A 10 -2.53 1.59 23.38
C MET A 10 -1.15 2.14 23.78
N GLU A 11 -0.17 1.26 23.98
CA GLU A 11 1.24 1.63 24.13
C GLU A 11 1.88 1.89 22.76
N ALA A 12 1.64 3.09 22.21
CA ALA A 12 2.19 3.51 20.92
C ALA A 12 2.86 4.90 20.99
N PRO A 13 3.81 5.21 20.08
CA PRO A 13 4.32 6.56 19.87
C PRO A 13 3.19 7.58 19.69
N SER A 14 3.45 8.83 20.08
CA SER A 14 2.46 9.92 20.03
C SER A 14 1.88 10.17 18.64
N SER A 15 2.67 9.94 17.59
CA SER A 15 2.25 10.02 16.19
C SER A 15 1.18 8.97 15.87
N LEU A 16 1.40 7.70 16.25
CA LEU A 16 0.44 6.62 16.03
C LEU A 16 -0.83 6.83 16.86
N LYS A 17 -0.72 7.28 18.11
CA LYS A 17 -1.89 7.65 18.93
C LYS A 17 -2.74 8.75 18.28
N THR A 18 -2.10 9.72 17.65
CA THR A 18 -2.81 10.79 16.93
C THR A 18 -3.54 10.25 15.70
N LEU A 19 -2.90 9.35 14.96
CA LEU A 19 -3.51 8.68 13.81
C LEU A 19 -4.71 7.81 14.23
N CYS A 20 -4.57 7.01 15.29
CA CYS A 20 -5.67 6.24 15.86
C CYS A 20 -6.84 7.12 16.31
N ARG A 21 -6.55 8.23 16.99
CA ARG A 21 -7.58 9.18 17.41
C ARG A 21 -8.30 9.79 16.20
N TYR A 22 -7.60 10.05 15.10
CA TYR A 22 -8.26 10.51 13.86
C TYR A 22 -9.21 9.43 13.30
N VAL A 23 -8.81 8.16 13.32
CA VAL A 23 -9.69 7.04 12.94
C VAL A 23 -10.95 7.02 13.80
N GLU A 24 -10.80 7.02 15.13
CA GLU A 24 -11.92 6.95 16.09
C GLU A 24 -12.87 8.14 16.01
N THR A 25 -12.33 9.35 15.91
CA THR A 25 -13.12 10.59 16.05
C THR A 25 -13.66 11.10 14.72
N THR A 26 -13.10 10.65 13.59
CA THR A 26 -13.43 11.17 12.26
C THR A 26 -13.83 10.08 11.28
N LEU A 27 -12.99 9.08 11.04
CA LEU A 27 -13.25 8.10 9.97
C LEU A 27 -14.40 7.15 10.31
N VAL A 28 -14.37 6.55 11.50
CA VAL A 28 -15.41 5.61 11.94
C VAL A 28 -16.79 6.28 12.08
N PRO A 29 -16.94 7.44 12.75
CA PRO A 29 -18.26 8.06 12.93
C PRO A 29 -18.89 8.57 11.64
N GLN A 30 -18.06 8.89 10.64
CA GLN A 30 -18.51 9.40 9.34
C GLN A 30 -18.62 8.32 8.26
N ASP A 31 -18.34 7.05 8.61
CA ASP A 31 -18.29 5.93 7.67
C ASP A 31 -17.41 6.23 6.43
N LYS A 32 -16.23 6.82 6.68
CA LYS A 32 -15.32 7.28 5.64
C LYS A 32 -14.14 6.35 5.44
N THR A 33 -13.80 6.15 4.18
CA THR A 33 -12.55 5.54 3.72
C THR A 33 -11.61 6.62 3.18
N LEU A 34 -10.30 6.35 3.21
CA LEU A 34 -9.31 7.20 2.54
C LEU A 34 -9.12 6.67 1.12
N ASN A 35 -9.57 7.42 0.12
CA ASN A 35 -9.49 7.00 -1.29
C ASN A 35 -8.23 7.54 -1.96
N PHE A 36 -7.62 6.71 -2.81
CA PHE A 36 -6.38 7.01 -3.52
C PHE A 36 -6.49 6.53 -4.97
N THR A 37 -5.96 7.32 -5.90
CA THR A 37 -5.73 6.88 -7.28
C THR A 37 -4.27 6.50 -7.43
N ILE A 38 -4.02 5.28 -7.91
CA ILE A 38 -2.69 4.81 -8.26
C ILE A 38 -2.51 5.00 -9.76
N ASP A 39 -1.66 5.95 -10.14
CA ASP A 39 -1.40 6.26 -11.53
C ASP A 39 -0.70 5.09 -12.24
N LYS A 40 -0.94 4.98 -13.55
CA LYS A 40 -0.36 3.92 -14.39
C LYS A 40 1.16 3.85 -14.31
N GLU A 41 1.84 4.96 -14.08
CA GLU A 41 3.30 5.05 -14.01
C GLU A 41 3.88 4.24 -12.84
N VAL A 42 3.11 4.09 -11.76
CA VAL A 42 3.54 3.45 -10.51
C VAL A 42 3.71 1.94 -10.72
N PHE A 43 2.64 1.25 -11.13
CA PHE A 43 2.65 -0.23 -11.28
C PHE A 43 2.43 -0.72 -12.71
N GLY A 44 2.26 0.17 -13.68
CA GLY A 44 1.94 -0.17 -15.07
C GLY A 44 0.44 -0.32 -15.36
N LEU A 45 -0.42 -0.12 -14.36
CA LEU A 45 -1.88 -0.13 -14.45
C LEU A 45 -2.43 0.97 -13.54
N GLU A 46 -3.36 1.77 -14.07
CA GLU A 46 -4.11 2.75 -13.28
C GLU A 46 -5.25 2.06 -12.53
N ARG A 47 -5.40 2.37 -11.24
CA ARG A 47 -6.52 1.87 -10.44
C ARG A 47 -6.80 2.77 -9.24
N ASP A 48 -8.07 2.85 -8.87
CA ASP A 48 -8.46 3.39 -7.58
C ASP A 48 -8.31 2.34 -6.47
N THR A 49 -8.03 2.80 -5.27
CA THR A 49 -7.95 1.99 -4.07
C THR A 49 -8.35 2.80 -2.85
N PHE A 50 -8.51 2.13 -1.71
CA PHE A 50 -8.89 2.79 -0.48
C PHE A 50 -8.23 2.13 0.72
N VAL A 51 -7.98 2.93 1.76
CA VAL A 51 -7.53 2.46 3.07
C VAL A 51 -8.70 2.59 4.03
N LEU A 52 -9.02 1.49 4.69
CA LEU A 52 -10.08 1.38 5.68
C LEU A 52 -9.60 1.87 7.06
N PRO A 53 -10.52 2.27 7.96
CA PRO A 53 -10.22 2.47 9.37
C PRO A 53 -9.39 1.32 9.97
N GLU A 54 -9.76 0.08 9.68
CA GLU A 54 -9.12 -1.13 10.20
C GLU A 54 -7.68 -1.28 9.73
N ASP A 55 -7.38 -0.92 8.48
CA ASP A 55 -6.01 -0.96 7.94
C ASP A 55 -5.08 -0.03 8.74
N ILE A 56 -5.60 1.13 9.14
CA ILE A 56 -4.87 2.13 9.94
C ILE A 56 -4.69 1.63 11.37
N THR A 57 -5.72 1.00 11.94
CA THR A 57 -5.67 0.35 13.25
C THR A 57 -4.58 -0.71 13.29
N GLN A 58 -4.60 -1.63 12.32
CA GLN A 58 -3.64 -2.72 12.21
C GLN A 58 -2.21 -2.19 12.11
N PHE A 59 -2.00 -1.20 11.23
CA PHE A 59 -0.70 -0.54 11.09
C PHE A 59 -0.24 0.09 12.42
N ALA A 60 -1.11 0.82 13.10
CA ALA A 60 -0.75 1.47 14.35
C ALA A 60 -0.43 0.46 15.47
N CYS A 61 -1.17 -0.65 15.52
CA CYS A 61 -1.02 -1.71 16.52
C CYS A 61 0.13 -2.69 16.22
N MET A 62 0.91 -2.45 15.16
CA MET A 62 1.97 -3.37 14.71
C MET A 62 1.44 -4.77 14.37
N GLU A 63 0.20 -4.84 13.86
CA GLU A 63 -0.38 -6.07 13.32
C GLU A 63 0.03 -6.27 11.85
N GLU A 64 -0.43 -7.37 11.24
CA GLU A 64 -0.21 -7.61 9.81
C GLU A 64 -0.87 -6.49 8.98
N ILE A 65 -0.07 -5.90 8.09
CA ILE A 65 -0.52 -4.81 7.22
C ILE A 65 -1.02 -5.35 5.88
N GLY A 66 -2.16 -4.83 5.43
CA GLY A 66 -2.71 -5.18 4.14
C GLY A 66 -1.83 -4.72 2.97
N ALA A 67 -1.84 -5.49 1.87
CA ALA A 67 -1.13 -5.14 0.64
C ALA A 67 -1.55 -3.75 0.09
N THR A 68 -2.77 -3.31 0.36
CA THR A 68 -3.27 -1.98 -0.03
C THR A 68 -2.51 -0.84 0.66
N VAL A 69 -2.25 -0.95 1.97
CA VAL A 69 -1.48 0.04 2.73
C VAL A 69 -0.08 0.17 2.15
N VAL A 70 0.55 -0.97 1.85
CA VAL A 70 1.86 -1.04 1.22
C VAL A 70 1.84 -0.40 -0.17
N ALA A 71 0.83 -0.70 -0.99
CA ALA A 71 0.67 -0.12 -2.32
C ALA A 71 0.50 1.41 -2.28
N VAL A 72 -0.25 1.94 -1.33
CA VAL A 72 -0.41 3.39 -1.11
C VAL A 72 0.92 4.02 -0.70
N TYR A 73 1.72 3.35 0.14
CA TYR A 73 3.04 3.85 0.49
C TYR A 73 4.01 3.83 -0.71
N MET A 74 3.97 2.79 -1.55
CA MET A 74 4.74 2.75 -2.79
C MET A 74 4.33 3.86 -3.77
N ARG A 75 3.04 4.21 -3.83
CA ARG A 75 2.56 5.39 -4.57
C ARG A 75 3.20 6.67 -4.07
N TYR A 76 3.29 6.85 -2.75
CA TYR A 76 3.99 7.99 -2.15
C TYR A 76 5.49 8.00 -2.50
N LEU A 77 6.17 6.85 -2.42
CA LEU A 77 7.58 6.75 -2.82
C LEU A 77 7.80 7.13 -4.29
N HIS A 78 6.88 6.74 -5.18
CA HIS A 78 6.90 7.17 -6.57
C HIS A 78 6.81 8.71 -6.72
N ASP A 79 5.98 9.39 -5.92
CA ASP A 79 5.93 10.87 -5.94
C ASP A 79 7.25 11.50 -5.47
N VAL A 80 7.87 10.93 -4.43
CA VAL A 80 9.19 11.39 -3.96
C VAL A 80 10.24 11.25 -5.06
N LEU A 81 10.26 10.12 -5.77
CA LEU A 81 11.16 9.90 -6.90
C LEU A 81 10.87 10.87 -8.06
N LYS A 82 9.59 11.16 -8.33
CA LYS A 82 9.20 12.13 -9.35
C LYS A 82 9.72 13.52 -9.03
N GLN A 83 9.61 13.95 -7.78
CA GLN A 83 10.13 15.24 -7.33
C GLN A 83 11.66 15.30 -7.44
N ALA A 84 12.34 14.17 -7.25
CA ALA A 84 13.80 14.06 -7.39
C ALA A 84 14.28 13.84 -8.84
N ASN A 85 13.37 13.78 -9.83
CA ASN A 85 13.67 13.40 -11.21
C ASN A 85 14.35 12.02 -11.35
N MET A 86 13.92 11.07 -10.50
CA MET A 86 14.47 9.72 -10.37
C MET A 86 13.49 8.62 -10.79
N CYS A 87 12.37 8.95 -11.45
CA CYS A 87 11.37 7.96 -11.88
C CYS A 87 11.92 6.89 -12.82
N SER A 88 12.98 7.19 -13.59
CA SER A 88 13.64 6.18 -14.42
C SER A 88 14.50 5.22 -13.60
N MET A 89 14.96 5.58 -12.40
CA MET A 89 15.88 4.70 -11.63
C MET A 89 15.18 3.59 -10.87
N VAL A 90 13.91 3.77 -10.48
CA VAL A 90 13.20 2.80 -9.64
C VAL A 90 11.84 2.46 -10.25
N GLY A 91 11.62 1.17 -10.51
CA GLY A 91 10.33 0.61 -10.90
C GLY A 91 9.64 -0.08 -9.72
N PHE A 92 8.31 -0.07 -9.71
CA PHE A 92 7.53 -0.77 -8.71
C PHE A 92 6.68 -1.88 -9.32
N ILE A 93 6.50 -2.97 -8.57
CA ILE A 93 5.57 -4.06 -8.86
C ILE A 93 4.47 -4.06 -7.80
N ASP A 94 3.21 -4.14 -8.24
CA ASP A 94 2.05 -4.10 -7.34
C ASP A 94 2.08 -5.30 -6.36
N PRO A 95 2.17 -5.07 -5.04
CA PRO A 95 2.26 -6.15 -4.05
C PRO A 95 1.06 -7.11 -4.10
N ALA A 96 -0.12 -6.66 -4.51
CA ALA A 96 -1.30 -7.51 -4.64
C ALA A 96 -1.19 -8.53 -5.79
N THR A 97 -0.27 -8.32 -6.73
CA THR A 97 -0.08 -9.19 -7.90
C THR A 97 0.99 -10.26 -7.71
N VAL A 98 1.80 -10.14 -6.66
CA VAL A 98 2.98 -10.97 -6.45
C VAL A 98 2.95 -11.80 -5.15
N CYS A 99 1.92 -11.64 -4.31
CA CYS A 99 1.80 -12.46 -3.10
C CYS A 99 1.56 -13.94 -3.43
N ALA A 100 1.93 -14.83 -2.50
CA ALA A 100 1.77 -16.28 -2.67
C ALA A 100 0.32 -16.69 -2.99
N ASN A 101 -0.63 -15.94 -2.43
CA ASN A 101 -2.07 -16.19 -2.55
C ASN A 101 -2.72 -15.49 -3.76
N SER A 102 -1.96 -14.75 -4.58
CA SER A 102 -2.49 -14.06 -5.75
C SER A 102 -2.43 -14.93 -7.01
N GLY A 103 -3.59 -15.34 -7.53
CA GLY A 103 -3.71 -16.08 -8.79
C GLY A 103 -2.85 -17.35 -8.88
N THR A 104 -2.65 -17.84 -10.10
CA THR A 104 -1.73 -18.96 -10.34
C THR A 104 -0.28 -18.50 -10.47
N ILE A 105 0.68 -19.42 -10.33
CA ILE A 105 2.11 -19.14 -10.59
C ILE A 105 2.31 -18.54 -12.00
N ALA A 106 1.56 -19.04 -12.99
CA ALA A 106 1.62 -18.55 -14.36
C ALA A 106 1.10 -17.11 -14.49
N ASP A 107 -0.01 -16.78 -13.81
CA ASP A 107 -0.56 -15.43 -13.80
C ASP A 107 0.41 -14.43 -13.17
N ARG A 108 0.98 -14.76 -12.01
CA ARG A 108 1.99 -13.93 -11.35
C ARG A 108 3.23 -13.74 -12.21
N SER A 109 3.74 -14.82 -12.80
CA SER A 109 4.89 -14.78 -13.72
C SER A 109 4.64 -13.85 -14.90
N ARG A 110 3.44 -13.89 -15.48
CA ARG A 110 3.04 -13.02 -16.59
C ARG A 110 2.96 -11.56 -16.17
N LEU A 111 2.39 -11.27 -15.00
CA LEU A 111 2.28 -9.90 -14.47
C LEU A 111 3.65 -9.28 -14.20
N VAL A 112 4.54 -10.02 -13.53
CA VAL A 112 5.94 -9.60 -13.29
C VAL A 112 6.66 -9.39 -14.62
N THR A 113 6.59 -10.34 -15.53
CA THR A 113 7.23 -10.23 -16.86
C THR A 113 6.72 -9.02 -17.64
N SER A 114 5.40 -8.78 -17.64
CA SER A 114 4.81 -7.62 -18.33
C SER A 114 5.30 -6.29 -17.77
N ARG A 115 5.54 -6.22 -16.45
CA ARG A 115 6.10 -5.02 -15.82
C ARG A 115 7.57 -4.83 -16.16
N LEU A 116 8.36 -5.92 -16.10
CA LEU A 116 9.79 -5.88 -16.42
C LEU A 116 10.05 -5.61 -17.90
N GLN A 117 9.21 -6.07 -18.83
CA GLN A 117 9.38 -5.81 -20.28
C GLN A 117 9.25 -4.34 -20.68
N LYS A 118 8.64 -3.50 -19.84
CA LYS A 118 8.41 -2.07 -20.11
C LYS A 118 9.54 -1.18 -19.58
N THR A 119 10.65 -1.79 -19.13
CA THR A 119 11.81 -1.11 -18.57
C THR A 119 12.83 -0.73 -19.63
N ASP A 120 13.62 0.31 -19.37
CA ASP A 120 14.76 0.72 -20.21
C ASP A 120 16.05 -0.10 -19.92
N GLY A 121 15.99 -1.03 -18.97
CA GLY A 121 17.06 -1.98 -18.64
C GLY A 121 17.98 -1.53 -17.53
N GLU A 122 17.88 -0.28 -17.07
CA GLU A 122 18.75 0.30 -16.03
C GLU A 122 18.02 0.52 -14.69
N GLN A 123 16.73 0.19 -14.62
CA GLN A 123 15.91 0.42 -13.44
C GLN A 123 16.08 -0.65 -12.36
N ILE A 124 16.09 -0.22 -11.09
CA ILE A 124 15.98 -1.10 -9.93
C ILE A 124 14.50 -1.34 -9.63
N PHE A 125 14.08 -2.60 -9.53
CA PHE A 125 12.69 -2.92 -9.20
C PHE A 125 12.49 -3.22 -7.72
N MET A 126 11.53 -2.54 -7.10
CA MET A 126 10.99 -2.90 -5.79
C MET A 126 9.77 -3.82 -5.95
N MET A 127 9.90 -5.04 -5.44
CA MET A 127 8.87 -6.08 -5.44
C MET A 127 8.70 -6.60 -4.02
N LEU A 128 7.58 -6.26 -3.38
CA LEU A 128 7.27 -6.71 -2.03
C LEU A 128 6.54 -8.05 -2.09
N TYR A 129 7.18 -9.10 -1.60
CA TYR A 129 6.64 -10.47 -1.61
C TYR A 129 6.05 -10.81 -0.25
N ASN A 130 4.76 -11.17 -0.22
CA ASN A 130 4.10 -11.73 0.95
C ASN A 130 3.95 -13.26 0.77
N PRO A 131 4.65 -14.09 1.58
CA PRO A 131 4.57 -15.55 1.52
C PRO A 131 3.28 -16.14 2.13
N GLY A 132 2.51 -15.36 2.89
CA GLY A 132 1.37 -15.82 3.68
C GLY A 132 1.69 -16.07 5.14
#